data_AF-A0A8C5KFE4-F1
#
_entry.id   AF-A0A8C5KFE4-F1
#
_cell.length_a   1.000
_cell.length_b   1.000
_cell.length_c   1.000
_cell.angle_alpha   90.00
_cell.angle_beta   90.00
_cell.angle_gamma   90.00
#
_symmetry.space_group_name_H-M   'P 1'
#
loop_
_entity.id
_entity.type
_entity.pdbx_description
1 polymer ?
#
loop_
_entity_poly.entity_id
_entity_poly.type
_entity_poly.pdbx_seq_one_letter_code
_entity_poly.pdbx_strand_id
1 'polypeptide(L)'
;SFCSRADLPDLPLPPGCCSLAQLKCPVCLVEFEEEETAIELPCHHLFHSSCILPWLSKTNSCPLCRHELPTDDDTYEQHRQDKARKQQQQHRLESLHGAMYT
;
A
#
# COMPACT_ATOMS: atom_id res chain seq x y z
N SER A 1 -30.24 26.37 13.55
CA SER A 1 -30.05 26.49 12.10
C SER A 1 -29.89 25.10 11.53
N PHE A 2 -30.96 24.62 10.91
CA PHE A 2 -31.16 23.25 10.43
C PHE A 2 -30.64 23.12 9.01
N CYS A 3 -30.07 21.96 8.67
CA CYS A 3 -29.75 21.57 7.30
C CYS A 3 -31.03 21.54 6.45
N SER A 4 -31.07 22.34 5.37
CA SER A 4 -32.14 22.30 4.38
C SER A 4 -31.64 21.65 3.09
N ARG A 5 -32.16 20.45 2.86
CA ARG A 5 -32.18 19.73 1.58
C ARG A 5 -33.09 20.45 0.58
N ALA A 6 -32.67 20.51 -0.67
CA ALA A 6 -33.46 20.59 -1.91
C ALA A 6 -32.42 20.53 -3.05
N ASP A 7 -32.55 19.87 -4.18
CA ASP A 7 -33.55 19.03 -4.83
C ASP A 7 -32.74 18.47 -6.02
N LEU A 8 -32.51 17.16 -6.09
CA LEU A 8 -31.76 16.57 -7.20
C LEU A 8 -32.69 15.65 -7.98
N PRO A 9 -32.93 15.91 -9.28
CA PRO A 9 -33.83 15.12 -10.11
C PRO A 9 -33.32 13.68 -10.25
N ASP A 10 -34.24 12.73 -10.45
CA ASP A 10 -34.04 11.28 -10.68
C ASP A 10 -32.83 10.97 -11.59
N LEU A 11 -31.64 11.02 -11.00
CA LEU A 11 -30.39 10.58 -11.61
C LEU A 11 -30.33 9.06 -11.38
N PRO A 12 -30.05 8.26 -12.41
CA PRO A 12 -29.95 6.83 -12.24
C PRO A 12 -28.85 6.51 -11.22
N LEU A 13 -29.27 5.92 -10.11
CA LEU A 13 -28.50 5.21 -9.09
C LEU A 13 -27.46 6.04 -8.29
N PRO A 14 -27.55 6.05 -6.96
CA PRO A 14 -26.42 6.44 -6.12
C PRO A 14 -25.34 5.36 -6.19
N PRO A 15 -24.08 5.69 -6.55
CA PRO A 15 -22.96 4.82 -6.25
C PRO A 15 -22.62 4.95 -4.75
N GLY A 16 -23.48 4.37 -3.91
CA GLY A 16 -23.12 4.03 -2.54
C GLY A 16 -21.97 3.03 -2.59
N CYS A 17 -20.75 3.54 -2.39
CA CYS A 17 -19.46 2.86 -2.50
C CYS A 17 -18.93 2.69 -3.93
N CYS A 18 -18.80 3.78 -4.68
CA CYS A 18 -17.92 3.82 -5.85
C CYS A 18 -16.48 3.51 -5.43
N SER A 19 -16.07 2.26 -5.58
CA SER A 19 -14.91 1.97 -6.42
C SER A 19 -14.91 0.50 -6.85
N LEU A 20 -15.79 0.17 -7.80
CA LEU A 20 -15.28 -0.48 -9.02
C LEU A 20 -14.38 0.54 -9.76
N ALA A 21 -13.38 1.08 -9.05
CA ALA A 21 -12.28 1.80 -9.67
C ALA A 21 -11.65 0.72 -10.51
N GLN A 22 -11.92 0.84 -11.80
CA GLN A 22 -11.56 -0.10 -12.84
C GLN A 22 -10.23 -0.75 -12.45
N LEU A 23 -10.18 -2.08 -12.41
CA LEU A 23 -8.94 -2.83 -12.31
C LEU A 23 -8.06 -2.26 -13.44
N LYS A 24 -7.23 -1.28 -13.12
CA LYS A 24 -6.39 -0.54 -14.04
C LYS A 24 -5.02 -0.53 -13.43
N CYS A 25 -4.03 -0.92 -14.21
CA CYS A 25 -2.67 -0.90 -13.72
C CYS A 25 -2.23 0.56 -13.52
N PRO A 26 -1.78 0.98 -12.32
CA PRO A 26 -1.37 2.36 -12.06
C PRO A 26 -0.15 2.82 -12.87
N VAL A 27 0.59 1.86 -13.46
CA VAL A 27 1.83 2.12 -14.21
C VAL A 27 1.52 2.46 -15.66
N CYS A 28 0.67 1.70 -16.34
CA CYS A 28 0.29 1.94 -17.73
C CYS A 28 -1.07 2.61 -17.91
N LEU A 29 -1.87 2.72 -16.83
CA LEU A 29 -3.23 3.26 -16.81
C LEU A 29 -4.24 2.50 -17.69
N VAL A 30 -3.91 1.25 -18.05
CA VAL A 30 -4.74 0.34 -18.87
C VAL A 30 -5.52 -0.63 -17.98
N GLU A 31 -6.71 -1.01 -18.41
CA GLU A 31 -7.59 -1.99 -17.76
C GLU A 31 -7.01 -3.39 -17.87
N PHE A 32 -7.15 -4.21 -16.83
CA PHE A 32 -6.74 -5.63 -16.92
C PHE A 32 -7.73 -6.39 -17.80
N GLU A 33 -7.23 -7.06 -18.83
CA GLU A 33 -8.02 -8.01 -19.63
C GLU A 33 -8.01 -9.41 -19.00
N GLU A 34 -9.03 -10.23 -19.29
CA GLU A 34 -9.20 -11.59 -18.73
C GLU A 34 -8.04 -12.54 -19.09
N GLU A 35 -7.26 -12.21 -20.13
CA GLU A 35 -6.11 -12.96 -20.62
C GLU A 35 -4.74 -12.39 -20.16
N GLU A 36 -4.74 -11.28 -19.41
CA GLU A 36 -3.51 -10.67 -18.93
C GLU A 36 -3.08 -11.15 -17.55
N THR A 37 -1.76 -11.31 -17.36
CA THR A 37 -1.20 -11.74 -16.08
C THR A 37 -1.03 -10.55 -15.13
N ALA A 38 -1.89 -10.50 -14.11
CA ALA A 38 -1.76 -9.56 -12.99
C ALA A 38 -0.95 -10.17 -11.84
N ILE A 39 -0.15 -9.34 -11.17
CA ILE A 39 0.58 -9.68 -9.95
C ILE A 39 0.03 -8.81 -8.82
N GLU A 40 -0.41 -9.45 -7.75
CA GLU A 40 -0.74 -8.79 -6.49
C GLU A 40 0.50 -8.74 -5.59
N LEU A 41 0.84 -7.54 -5.12
CA LEU A 41 1.90 -7.34 -4.12
C LEU A 41 1.39 -7.65 -2.70
N PRO A 42 2.26 -7.96 -1.72
CA PRO A 42 1.88 -8.17 -0.31
C PRO A 42 1.25 -6.94 0.37
N CYS A 43 1.28 -5.78 -0.29
CA CYS A 43 0.56 -4.58 0.13
C CYS A 43 -0.83 -4.44 -0.52
N HIS A 44 -1.38 -5.51 -1.11
CA HIS A 44 -2.69 -5.59 -1.77
C HIS A 44 -2.89 -4.68 -2.98
N HIS A 45 -1.79 -4.35 -3.67
CA HIS A 45 -1.85 -3.56 -4.91
C HIS A 45 -1.60 -4.45 -6.13
N LEU A 46 -2.45 -4.30 -7.15
CA LEU A 46 -2.44 -5.09 -8.38
C LEU A 46 -1.75 -4.34 -9.54
N PHE A 47 -0.91 -5.05 -10.28
CA PHE A 47 -0.19 -4.54 -11.43
C PHE A 47 -0.07 -5.59 -12.53
N HIS A 48 0.08 -5.19 -13.80
CA HIS A 48 0.47 -6.14 -14.85
C HIS A 48 1.87 -6.68 -14.56
N SER A 49 2.07 -7.98 -14.79
CA SER A 49 3.39 -8.63 -14.70
C SER A 49 4.44 -7.86 -15.51
N SER A 50 4.10 -7.49 -16.76
CA SER A 50 4.92 -6.70 -17.68
C SER A 50 5.30 -5.31 -17.14
N CYS A 51 4.44 -4.71 -16.31
CA CYS A 51 4.66 -3.38 -15.75
C CYS A 51 5.44 -3.42 -14.42
N ILE A 52 5.15 -4.40 -13.55
CA ILE A 52 5.72 -4.44 -12.20
C ILE A 52 7.10 -5.10 -12.16
N LEU A 53 7.36 -6.12 -12.98
CA LEU A 53 8.67 -6.79 -13.02
C LEU A 53 9.85 -5.84 -13.33
N PRO A 54 9.79 -4.96 -14.36
CA PRO A 54 10.88 -4.00 -14.61
C PRO A 54 11.00 -2.93 -13.51
N TRP A 55 9.92 -2.64 -12.79
CA TRP A 55 9.95 -1.75 -11.64
C TRP A 55 10.66 -2.40 -10.45
N LEU A 56 10.28 -3.62 -10.08
CA LEU A 56 10.88 -4.37 -8.97
C LEU A 56 12.35 -4.71 -9.20
N SER A 57 12.76 -4.82 -10.47
CA SER A 57 14.17 -4.99 -10.84
C SER A 57 15.03 -3.77 -10.47
N LYS A 58 14.44 -2.58 -10.29
CA LYS A 58 15.14 -1.34 -9.93
C LYS A 58 14.91 -0.93 -8.49
N THR A 59 13.66 -1.00 -8.06
CA THR A 59 13.20 -0.55 -6.74
C THR A 59 12.25 -1.60 -6.21
N ASN A 60 12.69 -2.38 -5.22
CA ASN A 60 11.93 -3.43 -4.53
C ASN A 60 10.79 -2.85 -3.66
N SER A 61 10.13 -1.79 -4.11
CA SER A 61 9.11 -1.07 -3.37
C SER A 61 7.87 -0.84 -4.23
N CYS A 62 6.70 -0.83 -3.60
CA CYS A 62 5.45 -0.57 -4.29
C CYS A 62 5.37 0.90 -4.75
N PRO A 63 5.00 1.18 -6.02
CA PRO A 63 4.89 2.55 -6.53
C PRO A 63 3.75 3.36 -5.90
N LEU A 64 2.75 2.72 -5.30
CA LEU A 64 1.60 3.38 -4.67
C LEU A 64 1.83 3.71 -3.20
N CYS A 65 2.27 2.74 -2.40
CA CYS A 65 2.38 2.88 -0.95
C CYS A 65 3.82 2.92 -0.43
N ARG A 66 4.83 2.81 -1.31
CA ARG A 66 6.26 2.74 -0.96
C ARG A 66 6.64 1.58 -0.03
N HIS A 67 5.74 0.61 0.14
CA HIS A 67 6.02 -0.59 0.92
C HIS A 67 7.14 -1.39 0.25
N GLU A 68 8.22 -1.60 0.98
CA GLU A 68 9.37 -2.40 0.55
C GLU A 68 9.02 -3.88 0.64
N LEU A 69 9.17 -4.61 -0.46
CA LEU A 69 8.87 -6.02 -0.54
C LEU A 69 9.93 -6.85 0.22
N PRO A 70 9.51 -7.96 0.84
CA PRO A 70 10.45 -8.95 1.36
C PRO A 70 11.28 -9.55 0.21
N THR A 71 12.52 -9.87 0.52
CA THR A 71 13.49 -10.51 -0.37
C THR A 71 13.68 -11.97 0.02
N ASP A 72 14.10 -12.80 -0.93
CA ASP A 72 14.35 -14.24 -0.71
C ASP A 72 15.65 -14.52 0.10
N ASP A 73 16.42 -13.48 0.39
CA ASP A 73 17.67 -13.59 1.15
C ASP A 73 17.40 -13.58 2.66
N ASP A 74 17.43 -14.76 3.27
CA ASP A 74 17.23 -14.94 4.72
C ASP A 74 18.18 -14.07 5.56
N THR A 75 19.42 -13.88 5.11
CA THR A 75 20.42 -13.10 5.87
C THR A 75 20.07 -11.62 5.91
N TYR A 76 19.59 -11.08 4.78
CA TYR A 76 19.13 -9.70 4.68
C TYR A 76 17.88 -9.47 5.55
N GLU A 77 16.90 -10.38 5.47
CA GLU A 77 15.67 -10.28 6.25
C GLU A 77 15.93 -10.39 7.76
N GLN A 78 16.81 -11.29 8.19
CA GLN A 78 17.25 -11.39 9.60
C GLN A 78 17.87 -10.08 10.07
N HIS A 79 18.79 -9.50 9.29
CA HIS A 79 19.44 -8.25 9.64
C HIS A 79 18.44 -7.08 9.73
N ARG A 80 17.44 -7.05 8.84
CA ARG A 80 16.36 -6.06 8.86
C ARG A 80 15.51 -6.18 10.12
N GLN A 81 15.13 -7.40 10.50
CA GLN A 81 14.37 -7.67 11.72
C GLN A 81 15.16 -7.31 12.99
N ASP A 82 16.46 -7.63 13.04
CA ASP A 82 17.33 -7.31 14.15
C ASP A 82 17.47 -5.80 14.36
N LYS A 83 17.63 -5.04 13.27
CA LYS A 83 17.64 -3.58 13.33
C LYS A 83 16.33 -3.03 13.89
N ALA A 84 15.19 -3.50 13.39
CA ALA A 84 13.87 -3.07 13.88
C ALA A 84 13.68 -3.39 15.37
N ARG A 85 14.09 -4.59 15.81
CA ARG A 85 14.03 -5.01 17.22
C ARG A 85 14.91 -4.15 18.12
N LYS A 86 16.15 -3.87 17.71
CA LYS A 86 17.07 -2.99 18.44
C LYS A 86 16.52 -1.57 18.55
N GLN A 87 15.95 -1.04 17.47
CA GLN A 87 15.34 0.28 17.45
C GLN A 87 14.13 0.37 18.40
N GLN A 88 13.29 -0.68 18.44
CA GLN A 88 12.18 -0.76 19.40
C GLN A 88 12.67 -0.84 20.85
N GLN A 89 13.72 -1.61 21.12
CA GLN A 89 14.33 -1.69 22.46
C GLN A 89 14.89 -0.34 22.90
N GLN A 90 15.56 0.37 21.99
CA GLN A 90 16.11 1.68 22.27
C GLN A 90 15.00 2.71 22.57
N HIS A 91 13.96 2.76 21.74
CA HIS A 91 12.80 3.62 21.98
C HIS A 91 12.12 3.30 23.32
N ARG A 92 12.01 2.02 23.69
CA ARG A 92 11.49 1.60 24.99
C ARG A 92 12.35 2.11 26.15
N LEU A 93 13.67 1.95 26.07
CA LEU A 93 14.61 2.41 27.09
C LEU A 93 14.56 3.95 27.23
N GLU A 94 14.48 4.66 26.11
CA GLU A 94 14.39 6.12 26.07
C GLU A 94 13.08 6.63 26.65
N SER A 95 11.96 5.97 26.34
CA SER A 95 10.65 6.24 26.96
C SER A 95 10.70 6.02 28.48
N LEU A 96 11.42 4.98 28.93
CA LEU A 96 11.60 4.70 30.36
C LEU A 96 12.45 5.79 31.05
N HIS A 97 13.51 6.26 30.39
CA HIS A 97 14.30 7.39 30.87
C HIS A 97 13.44 8.66 30.94
N GLY A 98 12.64 8.97 29.92
CA GLY A 98 11.74 10.13 29.93
C GLY A 98 10.78 10.12 31.13
N ALA A 99 10.18 8.97 31.46
CA ALA A 99 9.23 8.85 32.57
C ALA A 99 9.86 8.95 33.98
N MET A 100 11.17 8.72 34.11
CA MET A 100 11.86 8.83 35.41
C MET A 100 12.37 10.24 35.73
N TYR A 101 12.44 11.14 34.73
CA TYR A 101 13.03 12.47 34.87
C TYR A 101 12.05 13.64 34.57
N THR A 102 10.73 13.39 34.60
CA THR A 102 9.64 14.40 34.55
C THR A 102 8.90 14.49 35.86
#